data_AF-A0A163BJ88-F1
#
_entry.id   AF-A0A163BJ88-F1
#
_cell.length_a   1.000
_cell.length_b   1.000
_cell.length_c   1.000
_cell.angle_alpha   90.00
_cell.angle_beta   90.00
_cell.angle_gamma   90.00
#
_symmetry.space_group_name_H-M   'P 1'
#
loop_
_entity.id
_entity.type
_entity.pdbx_description
1 polymer ?
#
loop_
_entity_poly.entity_id
_entity_poly.type
_entity_poly.pdbx_seq_one_letter_code
_entity_poly.pdbx_strand_id
1 'polypeptide(L)'
;MHQVGMMRDVFEGASSTTVWLGLSTVGECESAMKFLAHIGSDGDLHLDPLLVPYVEVEGMNILSSQIIAGLKSLFGSSWWSRVWTVQEWFLSRHAVFQSGPLLIEGLNVQRALDHWNSHMYDQACCYGFLVGHPKGRDLFAHFDKLFYLTQDTVGSSLPYTISLFRDNCVVTDPRDKGYGILSLARGQYENAVDADYTQTIEAAFQATTIQMIRQTGSLEVLSHIPGAVDPELALPSYVTD
;
A
#
# COMPACT_ATOMS: atom_id res chain seq x y z
N MET A 1 2.96 25.66 -8.82
CA MET A 1 3.96 24.75 -9.42
C MET A 1 3.28 23.41 -9.65
N HIS A 2 3.47 22.84 -10.84
CA HIS A 2 2.60 21.85 -11.52
C HIS A 2 3.11 20.40 -11.35
N GLN A 3 3.75 20.06 -10.22
CA GLN A 3 4.58 18.86 -10.12
C GLN A 3 3.80 17.56 -9.89
N VAL A 4 2.64 17.62 -9.23
CA VAL A 4 1.84 16.42 -8.88
C VAL A 4 1.10 15.84 -10.08
N GLY A 5 0.44 16.68 -10.88
CA GLY A 5 -0.19 16.23 -12.12
C GLY A 5 0.81 15.59 -13.09
N MET A 6 2.03 16.15 -13.16
CA MET A 6 3.11 15.59 -13.98
C MET A 6 3.55 14.19 -13.53
N MET A 7 3.51 13.87 -12.23
CA MET A 7 3.93 12.54 -11.74
C MET A 7 3.00 11.44 -12.22
N ARG A 8 1.69 11.72 -12.26
CA ARG A 8 0.70 10.81 -12.85
C ARG A 8 1.02 10.53 -14.32
N ASP A 9 1.19 11.58 -15.12
CA ASP A 9 1.50 11.48 -16.55
C ASP A 9 2.81 10.69 -16.80
N VAL A 10 3.82 10.92 -15.95
CA VAL A 10 5.11 10.20 -16.03
C VAL A 10 4.93 8.71 -15.80
N PHE A 11 4.20 8.29 -14.76
CA PHE A 11 4.04 6.86 -14.47
C PHE A 11 3.06 6.15 -15.41
N GLU A 12 1.97 6.81 -15.83
CA GLU A 12 1.05 6.26 -16.85
C GLU A 12 1.70 6.17 -18.24
N GLY A 13 2.60 7.11 -18.55
CA GLY A 13 3.37 7.16 -19.80
C GLY A 13 4.61 6.26 -19.81
N ALA A 14 5.11 5.86 -18.63
CA ALA A 14 6.29 5.01 -18.52
C ALA A 14 6.03 3.62 -19.11
N SER A 15 6.99 3.11 -19.89
CA SER A 15 6.94 1.72 -20.36
C SER A 15 7.17 0.72 -19.22
N SER A 16 7.96 1.11 -18.21
CA SER A 16 8.15 0.37 -16.97
C SER A 16 8.65 1.30 -15.87
N THR A 17 8.28 1.01 -14.62
CA THR A 17 8.77 1.67 -13.42
C THR A 17 9.54 0.68 -12.56
N THR A 18 10.77 1.02 -12.19
CA THR A 18 11.55 0.23 -11.23
C THR A 18 11.44 0.84 -9.84
N VAL A 19 10.85 0.09 -8.92
CA VAL A 19 10.75 0.44 -7.50
C VAL A 19 11.98 -0.10 -6.77
N TRP A 20 12.86 0.79 -6.35
CA TRP A 20 14.07 0.41 -5.60
C TRP A 20 13.78 0.29 -4.10
N LEU A 21 13.91 -0.92 -3.55
CA LEU A 21 13.66 -1.24 -2.15
C LEU A 21 14.90 -1.14 -1.26
N GLY A 22 16.09 -0.96 -1.82
CA GLY A 22 17.36 -0.88 -1.09
C GLY A 22 18.33 -2.01 -1.43
N LEU A 23 19.44 -2.06 -0.70
CA LEU A 23 20.42 -3.14 -0.82
C LEU A 23 19.87 -4.42 -0.16
N SER A 24 20.03 -5.56 -0.83
CA SER A 24 19.67 -6.87 -0.30
C SER A 24 20.82 -7.51 0.45
N THR A 25 20.55 -8.18 1.58
CA THR A 25 21.40 -9.28 2.05
C THR A 25 21.24 -10.46 1.07
N VAL A 26 22.30 -10.76 0.32
CA VAL A 26 22.28 -11.83 -0.70
C VAL A 26 21.92 -13.16 -0.01
N GLY A 27 20.87 -13.83 -0.50
CA GLY A 27 20.33 -15.09 0.03
C GLY A 27 18.99 -14.97 0.76
N GLU A 28 18.78 -13.95 1.61
CA GLU A 28 17.51 -13.79 2.35
C GLU A 28 16.41 -13.21 1.47
N CYS A 29 16.71 -12.10 0.78
CA CYS A 29 15.76 -11.47 -0.14
C CYS A 29 15.44 -12.37 -1.35
N GLU A 30 16.37 -13.23 -1.77
CA GLU A 30 16.17 -14.13 -2.91
C GLU A 30 15.09 -15.17 -2.62
N SER A 31 15.24 -15.93 -1.51
CA SER A 31 14.24 -16.93 -1.13
C SER A 31 12.89 -16.29 -0.81
N ALA A 32 12.86 -15.07 -0.24
CA ALA A 32 11.63 -14.32 -0.02
C ALA A 32 10.95 -13.87 -1.33
N MET A 33 11.70 -13.39 -2.32
CA MET A 33 11.13 -13.05 -3.64
C MET A 33 10.62 -14.29 -4.37
N LYS A 34 11.35 -15.42 -4.29
CA LYS A 34 10.84 -16.71 -4.80
C LYS A 34 9.54 -17.10 -4.11
N PHE A 35 9.46 -16.94 -2.78
CA PHE A 35 8.26 -17.25 -2.00
C PHE A 35 7.06 -16.40 -2.45
N LEU A 36 7.25 -15.09 -2.58
CA LEU A 36 6.23 -14.17 -3.10
C LEU A 36 5.81 -14.54 -4.53
N ALA A 37 6.74 -14.93 -5.40
CA ALA A 37 6.42 -15.35 -6.75
C ALA A 37 5.59 -16.65 -6.80
N HIS A 38 5.88 -17.63 -5.92
CA HIS A 38 5.12 -18.88 -5.87
C HIS A 38 3.69 -18.64 -5.40
N ILE A 39 3.51 -17.96 -4.25
CA ILE A 39 2.16 -17.67 -3.76
C ILE A 39 1.41 -16.73 -4.69
N GLY A 40 2.07 -15.77 -5.36
CA GLY A 40 1.44 -14.91 -6.35
C GLY A 40 1.05 -15.64 -7.65
N SER A 41 1.67 -16.79 -7.96
CA SER A 41 1.36 -17.57 -9.16
C SER A 41 0.17 -18.51 -9.01
N ASP A 42 -0.15 -18.92 -7.79
CA ASP A 42 -1.18 -19.90 -7.48
C ASP A 42 -1.85 -19.57 -6.13
N GLY A 43 -3.13 -19.21 -6.20
CA GLY A 43 -3.92 -18.83 -5.03
C GLY A 43 -4.38 -20.00 -4.17
N ASP A 44 -4.28 -21.24 -4.66
CA ASP A 44 -4.64 -22.44 -3.88
C ASP A 44 -3.50 -22.86 -2.93
N LEU A 45 -2.30 -22.28 -3.06
CA LEU A 45 -1.17 -22.54 -2.17
C LEU A 45 -1.40 -21.95 -0.77
N HIS A 46 -1.60 -22.83 0.21
CA HIS A 46 -1.72 -22.45 1.60
C HIS A 46 -0.38 -22.03 2.22
N LEU A 47 -0.45 -21.17 3.23
CA LEU A 47 0.69 -20.79 4.07
C LEU A 47 0.99 -21.83 5.17
N ASP A 48 -0.02 -22.59 5.57
CA ASP A 48 0.07 -23.67 6.56
C ASP A 48 0.56 -24.97 5.89
N PRO A 49 1.75 -25.50 6.27
CA PRO A 49 2.27 -26.76 5.72
C PRO A 49 1.40 -27.99 6.00
N LEU A 50 0.40 -27.90 6.90
CA LEU A 50 -0.56 -28.98 7.15
C LEU A 50 -1.70 -29.01 6.14
N LEU A 51 -1.86 -27.97 5.32
CA LEU A 51 -2.86 -27.88 4.26
C LEU A 51 -2.19 -28.10 2.90
N VAL A 52 -2.82 -28.85 2.01
CA VAL A 52 -2.24 -29.21 0.70
C VAL A 52 -3.13 -28.67 -0.42
N PRO A 53 -2.56 -27.97 -1.43
CA PRO A 53 -1.14 -27.65 -1.59
C PRO A 53 -0.69 -26.49 -0.68
N TYR A 54 0.60 -26.43 -0.35
CA TYR A 54 1.19 -25.30 0.40
C TYR A 54 2.41 -24.73 -0.33
N VAL A 55 2.70 -23.46 -0.06
CA VAL A 55 3.88 -22.80 -0.61
C VAL A 55 5.15 -23.22 0.15
N GLU A 56 6.13 -23.70 -0.59
CA GLU A 56 7.47 -24.02 -0.11
C GLU A 56 8.51 -23.52 -1.12
N VAL A 57 9.63 -23.00 -0.62
CA VAL A 57 10.79 -22.64 -1.43
C VAL A 57 12.03 -23.23 -0.79
N GLU A 58 12.77 -24.07 -1.52
CA GLU A 58 14.07 -24.61 -1.06
C GLU A 58 13.96 -25.34 0.32
N GLY A 59 12.85 -26.05 0.58
CA GLY A 59 12.61 -26.70 1.87
C GLY A 59 12.16 -25.76 2.98
N MET A 60 11.82 -24.50 2.66
CA MET A 60 11.42 -23.47 3.61
C MET A 60 9.96 -23.05 3.40
N ASN A 61 9.25 -22.86 4.51
CA ASN A 61 7.91 -22.27 4.54
C ASN A 61 7.96 -20.85 5.11
N ILE A 62 6.79 -20.22 5.21
CA ILE A 62 6.65 -18.84 5.70
C ILE A 62 7.22 -18.60 7.11
N LEU A 63 7.30 -19.62 7.97
CA LEU A 63 7.83 -19.49 9.34
C LEU A 63 9.34 -19.75 9.44
N SER A 64 10.00 -20.13 8.33
CA SER A 64 11.45 -20.25 8.27
C SER A 64 12.11 -18.89 8.47
N SER A 65 13.15 -18.84 9.31
CA SER A 65 13.80 -17.57 9.69
C SER A 65 14.32 -16.78 8.50
N GLN A 66 14.84 -17.45 7.46
CA GLN A 66 15.35 -16.82 6.24
C GLN A 66 14.22 -16.17 5.42
N ILE A 67 13.08 -16.85 5.27
CA ILE A 67 11.90 -16.29 4.59
C ILE A 67 11.39 -15.07 5.35
N ILE A 68 11.23 -15.17 6.68
CA ILE A 68 10.78 -14.04 7.51
C ILE A 68 11.74 -12.85 7.40
N ALA A 69 13.06 -13.09 7.51
CA ALA A 69 14.05 -12.03 7.41
C ALA A 69 14.00 -11.34 6.04
N GLY A 70 13.92 -12.12 4.97
CA GLY A 70 13.81 -11.58 3.60
C GLY A 70 12.53 -10.78 3.40
N LEU A 71 11.36 -11.29 3.81
CA LEU A 71 10.08 -10.57 3.70
C LEU A 71 10.11 -9.27 4.50
N LYS A 72 10.61 -9.30 5.74
CA LYS A 72 10.78 -8.08 6.55
C LYS A 72 11.76 -7.09 5.94
N SER A 73 12.82 -7.56 5.30
CA SER A 73 13.77 -6.68 4.62
C SER A 73 13.11 -5.99 3.42
N LEU A 74 12.37 -6.75 2.59
CA LEU A 74 11.67 -6.19 1.43
C LEU A 74 10.60 -5.18 1.85
N PHE A 75 9.79 -5.53 2.85
CA PHE A 75 8.64 -4.74 3.29
C PHE A 75 8.96 -3.69 4.36
N GLY A 76 10.13 -3.78 4.98
CA GLY A 76 10.66 -2.75 5.88
C GLY A 76 11.29 -1.57 5.15
N SER A 77 11.36 -1.60 3.82
CA SER A 77 11.84 -0.48 3.02
C SER A 77 11.01 0.78 3.28
N SER A 78 11.68 1.92 3.40
CA SER A 78 11.01 3.23 3.54
C SER A 78 10.19 3.61 2.31
N TRP A 79 10.34 2.88 1.19
CA TRP A 79 9.47 3.05 0.04
C TRP A 79 8.01 2.86 0.46
N TRP A 80 7.67 1.72 1.08
CA TRP A 80 6.29 1.33 1.44
C TRP A 80 5.55 2.33 2.32
N SER A 81 6.25 3.19 3.06
CA SER A 81 5.61 4.19 3.90
C SER A 81 5.35 5.51 3.20
N ARG A 82 5.72 5.70 1.93
CA ARG A 82 5.52 6.97 1.23
C ARG A 82 4.10 7.04 0.65
N VAL A 83 3.43 8.19 0.78
CA VAL A 83 2.10 8.42 0.19
C VAL A 83 2.08 8.26 -1.35
N TRP A 84 3.22 8.51 -2.00
CA TRP A 84 3.38 8.43 -3.46
C TRP A 84 3.56 7.00 -3.99
N THR A 85 3.72 5.99 -3.13
CA THR A 85 3.96 4.59 -3.55
C THR A 85 2.91 4.03 -4.48
N VAL A 86 1.65 4.36 -4.24
CA VAL A 86 0.54 3.84 -5.03
C VAL A 86 0.62 4.35 -6.47
N GLN A 87 1.04 5.60 -6.67
CA GLN A 87 1.21 6.13 -8.02
C GLN A 87 2.39 5.47 -8.72
N GLU A 88 3.50 5.32 -8.02
CA GLU A 88 4.72 4.70 -8.54
C GLU A 88 4.46 3.24 -9.01
N TRP A 89 3.57 2.51 -8.32
CA TRP A 89 3.24 1.13 -8.63
C TRP A 89 1.98 0.97 -9.50
N PHE A 90 0.82 1.44 -9.05
CA PHE A 90 -0.48 1.16 -9.69
C PHE A 90 -0.79 1.98 -10.94
N LEU A 91 -0.09 3.11 -11.16
CA LEU A 91 -0.19 3.83 -12.43
C LEU A 91 0.80 3.32 -13.47
N SER A 92 1.84 2.59 -13.04
CA SER A 92 2.81 2.02 -13.96
C SER A 92 2.18 0.92 -14.80
N ARG A 93 2.47 0.93 -16.11
CA ARG A 93 2.09 -0.17 -17.01
C ARG A 93 2.82 -1.47 -16.66
N HIS A 94 4.03 -1.34 -16.12
CA HIS A 94 4.89 -2.46 -15.77
C HIS A 94 5.80 -2.06 -14.60
N ALA A 95 5.38 -2.37 -13.39
CA ALA A 95 6.17 -2.13 -12.19
C ALA A 95 7.05 -3.35 -11.87
N VAL A 96 8.32 -3.10 -11.57
CA VAL A 96 9.27 -4.12 -11.09
C VAL A 96 9.86 -3.65 -9.77
N PHE A 97 9.81 -4.50 -8.75
CA PHE A 97 10.48 -4.23 -7.48
C PHE A 97 11.90 -4.77 -7.52
N GLN A 98 12.85 -3.95 -7.11
CA GLN A 98 14.27 -4.27 -7.11
C GLN A 98 14.85 -4.14 -5.71
N SER A 99 15.58 -5.17 -5.27
CA SER A 99 16.41 -5.12 -4.06
C SER A 99 17.81 -5.64 -4.40
N GLY A 100 18.80 -4.75 -4.40
CA GLY A 100 20.13 -5.10 -4.91
C GLY A 100 20.06 -5.60 -6.37
N PRO A 101 20.64 -6.78 -6.69
CA PRO A 101 20.54 -7.37 -8.02
C PRO A 101 19.24 -8.15 -8.26
N LEU A 102 18.40 -8.30 -7.24
CA LEU A 102 17.20 -9.13 -7.31
C LEU A 102 16.01 -8.33 -7.80
N LEU A 103 15.18 -8.96 -8.64
CA LEU A 103 14.00 -8.36 -9.25
C LEU A 103 12.79 -9.26 -9.01
N ILE A 104 11.63 -8.64 -8.76
CA ILE A 104 10.34 -9.33 -8.75
C ILE A 104 9.29 -8.47 -9.45
N GLU A 105 8.52 -9.10 -10.34
CA GLU A 105 7.41 -8.46 -11.03
C GLU A 105 6.36 -7.95 -10.04
N GLY A 106 5.95 -6.70 -10.20
CA GLY A 106 4.95 -6.07 -9.33
C GLY A 106 3.62 -6.84 -9.34
N LEU A 107 3.26 -7.46 -10.46
CA LEU A 107 2.07 -8.31 -10.54
C LEU A 107 2.15 -9.53 -9.61
N ASN A 108 3.33 -10.12 -9.43
CA ASN A 108 3.50 -11.24 -8.50
C ASN A 108 3.37 -10.78 -7.05
N VAL A 109 3.90 -9.59 -6.72
CA VAL A 109 3.73 -8.98 -5.38
C VAL A 109 2.25 -8.68 -5.12
N GLN A 110 1.54 -8.09 -6.09
CA GLN A 110 0.12 -7.79 -5.96
C GLN A 110 -0.69 -9.07 -5.71
N ARG A 111 -0.54 -10.08 -6.58
CA ARG A 111 -1.24 -11.37 -6.42
C ARG A 111 -0.90 -12.06 -5.10
N ALA A 112 0.35 -11.98 -4.65
CA ALA A 112 0.75 -12.54 -3.36
C ALA A 112 0.00 -11.87 -2.21
N LEU A 113 -0.19 -10.54 -2.25
CA LEU A 113 -1.00 -9.81 -1.28
C LEU A 113 -2.48 -10.18 -1.41
N ASP A 114 -3.03 -10.28 -2.61
CA ASP A 114 -4.44 -10.67 -2.81
C ASP A 114 -4.72 -12.07 -2.24
N HIS A 115 -3.86 -13.05 -2.56
CA HIS A 115 -3.98 -14.41 -2.05
C HIS A 115 -3.77 -14.47 -0.54
N TRP A 116 -2.80 -13.72 0.01
CA TRP A 116 -2.64 -13.57 1.45
C TRP A 116 -3.95 -13.18 2.13
N ASN A 117 -4.63 -12.15 1.63
CA ASN A 117 -5.88 -11.68 2.21
C ASN A 117 -6.99 -12.71 2.10
N SER A 118 -7.10 -13.40 0.97
CA SER A 118 -8.07 -14.47 0.83
C SER A 118 -7.84 -15.58 1.85
N HIS A 119 -6.60 -16.03 2.05
CA HIS A 119 -6.25 -17.08 3.04
C HIS A 119 -6.45 -16.62 4.49
N MET A 120 -6.34 -15.33 4.77
CA MET A 120 -6.44 -14.77 6.12
C MET A 120 -7.86 -14.37 6.53
N TYR A 121 -8.61 -13.79 5.60
CA TYR A 121 -9.88 -13.13 5.90
C TYR A 121 -11.08 -13.80 5.24
N ASP A 122 -10.99 -14.15 3.95
CA ASP A 122 -12.13 -14.73 3.22
C ASP A 122 -12.32 -16.20 3.57
N GLN A 123 -11.24 -16.98 3.44
CA GLN A 123 -11.22 -18.41 3.73
C GLN A 123 -10.82 -18.68 5.18
N ALA A 124 -10.02 -17.78 5.77
CA ALA A 124 -9.47 -17.87 7.12
C ALA A 124 -8.73 -19.19 7.43
N CYS A 125 -8.32 -19.95 6.42
CA CYS A 125 -7.71 -21.26 6.57
C CYS A 125 -6.27 -21.20 7.10
N CYS A 126 -5.55 -20.10 6.85
CA CYS A 126 -4.16 -19.94 7.32
C CYS A 126 -4.01 -19.03 8.54
N TYR A 127 -5.09 -18.36 8.96
CA TYR A 127 -5.06 -17.38 10.05
C TYR A 127 -4.57 -17.99 11.36
N GLY A 128 -5.15 -19.13 11.77
CA GLY A 128 -4.79 -19.80 13.02
C GLY A 128 -3.34 -20.26 13.08
N PHE A 129 -2.80 -20.74 11.95
CA PHE A 129 -1.41 -21.17 11.82
C PHE A 129 -0.44 -20.00 12.00
N LEU A 130 -0.66 -18.88 11.29
CA LEU A 130 0.24 -17.74 11.34
C LEU A 130 0.12 -16.97 12.65
N VAL A 131 -1.09 -16.62 13.07
CA VAL A 131 -1.32 -15.85 14.30
C VAL A 131 -1.06 -16.68 15.56
N GLY A 132 -1.17 -18.02 15.46
CA GLY A 132 -0.79 -18.94 16.53
C GLY A 132 0.72 -18.98 16.81
N HIS A 133 1.56 -18.57 15.85
CA HIS A 133 3.01 -18.61 15.99
C HIS A 133 3.61 -17.22 16.29
N PRO A 134 4.54 -17.06 17.26
CA PRO A 134 5.13 -15.75 17.59
C PRO A 134 5.77 -15.03 16.40
N LYS A 135 6.51 -15.77 15.55
CA LYS A 135 7.09 -15.18 14.33
C LYS A 135 6.04 -14.81 13.28
N GLY A 136 4.93 -15.55 13.24
CA GLY A 136 3.86 -15.33 12.26
C GLY A 136 3.01 -14.10 12.61
N ARG A 137 2.76 -13.84 13.91
CA ARG A 137 2.05 -12.62 14.36
C ARG A 137 2.72 -11.33 13.92
N ASP A 138 4.04 -11.27 14.04
CA ASP A 138 4.80 -10.09 13.63
C ASP A 138 4.77 -9.90 12.11
N LEU A 139 4.92 -11.00 11.35
CA LEU A 139 4.77 -10.97 9.89
C LEU A 139 3.36 -10.54 9.45
N PHE A 140 2.34 -11.03 10.16
CA PHE A 140 0.93 -10.69 9.91
C PHE A 140 0.69 -9.19 10.00
N ALA A 141 1.17 -8.55 11.07
CA ALA A 141 1.03 -7.10 11.23
C ALA A 141 1.69 -6.30 10.09
N HIS A 142 2.82 -6.77 9.55
CA HIS A 142 3.49 -6.11 8.42
C HIS A 142 2.69 -6.26 7.13
N PHE A 143 2.21 -7.47 6.82
CA PHE A 143 1.42 -7.74 5.61
C PHE A 143 0.05 -7.06 5.64
N ASP A 144 -0.60 -7.04 6.80
CA ASP A 144 -1.88 -6.38 6.96
C ASP A 144 -1.77 -4.87 6.67
N LYS A 145 -0.71 -4.22 7.16
CA LYS A 145 -0.42 -2.83 6.83
C LYS A 145 -0.24 -2.61 5.32
N LEU A 146 0.51 -3.49 4.65
CA LEU A 146 0.73 -3.39 3.21
C LEU A 146 -0.54 -3.60 2.41
N PHE A 147 -1.41 -4.52 2.84
CA PHE A 147 -2.69 -4.74 2.19
C PHE A 147 -3.49 -3.44 2.13
N TYR A 148 -3.61 -2.70 3.24
CA TYR A 148 -4.32 -1.42 3.23
C TYR A 148 -3.71 -0.38 2.29
N LEU A 149 -2.41 -0.43 2.05
CA LEU A 149 -1.71 0.47 1.12
C LEU A 149 -1.84 0.06 -0.36
N THR A 150 -2.29 -1.17 -0.61
CA THR A 150 -2.26 -1.81 -1.93
C THR A 150 -3.63 -2.28 -2.39
N GLN A 151 -4.64 -2.14 -1.54
CA GLN A 151 -6.01 -2.48 -1.87
C GLN A 151 -6.46 -1.61 -3.05
N ASP A 152 -6.90 -2.28 -4.11
CA ASP A 152 -7.42 -1.63 -5.31
C ASP A 152 -8.64 -0.78 -4.92
N THR A 153 -8.49 0.54 -5.03
CA THR A 153 -9.51 1.57 -4.79
C THR A 153 -10.75 1.45 -5.69
N VAL A 154 -10.82 0.43 -6.55
CA VAL A 154 -11.91 0.18 -7.48
C VAL A 154 -13.21 -0.25 -6.76
N GLY A 155 -13.15 -0.68 -5.50
CA GLY A 155 -14.32 -1.02 -4.69
C GLY A 155 -14.51 -0.20 -3.40
N SER A 156 -13.47 0.49 -2.93
CA SER A 156 -13.51 1.27 -1.69
C SER A 156 -13.80 2.75 -1.95
N SER A 157 -14.39 3.43 -0.98
CA SER A 157 -14.64 4.86 -1.11
C SER A 157 -13.34 5.65 -1.02
N LEU A 158 -13.27 6.78 -1.74
CA LEU A 158 -12.14 7.70 -1.65
C LEU A 158 -11.89 8.20 -0.21
N PRO A 159 -12.93 8.54 0.59
CA PRO A 159 -12.79 8.79 2.03
C PRO A 159 -12.09 7.68 2.82
N TYR A 160 -12.49 6.42 2.61
CA TYR A 160 -11.88 5.28 3.29
C TYR A 160 -10.41 5.15 2.92
N THR A 161 -10.11 5.25 1.62
CA THR A 161 -8.72 5.25 1.12
C THR A 161 -7.90 6.36 1.79
N ILE A 162 -8.39 7.60 1.81
CA ILE A 162 -7.69 8.72 2.46
C ILE A 162 -7.38 8.43 3.94
N SER A 163 -8.33 7.84 4.66
CA SER A 163 -8.13 7.50 6.07
C SER A 163 -7.01 6.47 6.27
N LEU A 164 -6.92 5.46 5.39
CA LEU A 164 -5.89 4.42 5.46
C LEU A 164 -4.49 5.00 5.22
N PHE A 165 -4.33 5.85 4.21
CA PHE A 165 -3.04 6.44 3.88
C PHE A 165 -2.59 7.47 4.92
N ARG A 166 -3.52 8.29 5.45
CA ARG A 166 -3.23 9.24 6.54
C ARG A 166 -2.56 8.55 7.72
N ASP A 167 -3.13 7.43 8.16
CA ASP A 167 -2.69 6.76 9.39
C ASP A 167 -1.41 5.92 9.19
N ASN A 168 -1.08 5.58 7.94
CA ASN A 168 -0.03 4.61 7.62
C ASN A 168 1.17 5.16 6.84
N CYS A 169 1.07 6.35 6.23
CA CYS A 169 2.12 6.96 5.42
C CYS A 169 2.89 8.05 6.14
N VAL A 170 4.19 8.10 5.84
CA VAL A 170 5.11 9.18 6.17
C VAL A 170 5.04 10.22 5.05
N VAL A 171 4.80 11.47 5.42
CA VAL A 171 4.78 12.62 4.51
C VAL A 171 5.78 13.67 4.97
N THR A 172 6.50 14.27 4.02
CA THR A 172 7.37 15.42 4.30
C THR A 172 6.58 16.72 4.30
N ASP A 173 5.66 16.86 3.34
CA ASP A 173 4.69 17.94 3.29
C ASP A 173 3.31 17.38 3.69
N PRO A 174 2.67 17.86 4.77
CA PRO A 174 1.35 17.38 5.19
C PRO A 174 0.30 17.42 4.08
N ARG A 175 0.40 18.38 3.14
CA ARG A 175 -0.53 18.53 2.01
C ARG A 175 -0.50 17.34 1.06
N ASP A 176 0.59 16.58 1.03
CA ASP A 176 0.71 15.37 0.20
C ASP A 176 -0.25 14.25 0.64
N LYS A 177 -0.73 14.25 1.89
CA LYS A 177 -1.78 13.32 2.32
C LYS A 177 -3.08 13.53 1.53
N GLY A 178 -3.43 14.78 1.25
CA GLY A 178 -4.56 15.10 0.39
C GLY A 178 -4.21 14.87 -1.08
N TYR A 179 -3.15 15.54 -1.57
CA TYR A 179 -2.83 15.57 -2.99
C TYR A 179 -2.39 14.22 -3.56
N GLY A 180 -1.58 13.44 -2.83
CA GLY A 180 -1.09 12.14 -3.30
C GLY A 180 -2.18 11.11 -3.52
N ILE A 181 -3.31 11.24 -2.82
CA ILE A 181 -4.44 10.31 -2.91
C ILE A 181 -5.46 10.76 -3.94
N LEU A 182 -5.65 12.07 -4.09
CA LEU A 182 -6.52 12.64 -5.13
C LEU A 182 -6.03 12.29 -6.54
N SER A 183 -4.72 12.15 -6.74
CA SER A 183 -4.14 11.61 -7.98
C SER A 183 -4.38 10.12 -8.21
N LEU A 184 -4.80 9.36 -7.20
CA LEU A 184 -5.22 7.94 -7.34
C LEU A 184 -6.70 7.80 -7.67
N ALA A 185 -7.45 8.87 -7.49
CA ALA A 185 -8.88 8.85 -7.62
C ALA A 185 -9.26 8.67 -9.11
N ARG A 186 -9.75 7.47 -9.46
CA ARG A 186 -10.21 7.11 -10.81
C ARG A 186 -11.72 7.35 -10.96
N GLY A 187 -12.19 7.54 -12.18
CA GLY A 187 -13.62 7.68 -12.48
C GLY A 187 -14.19 9.02 -12.04
N GLN A 188 -15.21 9.02 -11.18
CA GLN A 188 -15.93 10.24 -10.74
C GLN A 188 -15.09 11.26 -9.95
N TYR A 189 -13.87 10.88 -9.58
CA TYR A 189 -12.91 11.70 -8.84
C TYR A 189 -11.69 12.09 -9.69
N GLU A 190 -11.70 11.78 -10.99
CA GLU A 190 -10.62 12.17 -11.88
C GLU A 190 -10.58 13.71 -11.97
N ASN A 191 -9.40 14.29 -11.71
CA ASN A 191 -9.18 15.75 -11.57
C ASN A 191 -9.88 16.39 -10.36
N ALA A 192 -10.05 15.60 -9.28
CA ALA A 192 -10.70 16.05 -8.06
C ALA A 192 -10.00 17.18 -7.32
N VAL A 193 -8.71 17.47 -7.50
CA VAL A 193 -8.02 18.66 -6.94
C VAL A 193 -6.71 18.82 -7.71
N ASP A 194 -6.41 20.02 -8.20
CA ASP A 194 -5.05 20.36 -8.61
C ASP A 194 -4.22 20.70 -7.36
N ALA A 195 -3.09 20.04 -7.19
CA ALA A 195 -2.20 20.30 -6.06
C ALA A 195 -1.68 21.74 -6.10
N ASP A 196 -2.07 22.54 -5.09
CA ASP A 196 -1.71 23.94 -4.98
C ASP A 196 -0.89 24.21 -3.70
N TYR A 197 0.41 23.99 -3.81
CA TYR A 197 1.37 24.24 -2.74
C TYR A 197 1.56 25.72 -2.38
N THR A 198 0.83 26.65 -3.02
CA THR A 198 0.80 28.05 -2.58
C THR A 198 -0.18 28.27 -1.42
N GLN A 199 -1.08 27.32 -1.18
CA GLN A 199 -2.03 27.35 -0.07
C GLN A 199 -1.40 26.92 1.24
N THR A 200 -1.95 27.40 2.36
CA THR A 200 -1.62 26.88 3.69
C THR A 200 -2.10 25.43 3.82
N ILE A 201 -1.60 24.72 4.82
CA ILE A 201 -1.99 23.33 5.09
C ILE A 201 -3.51 23.27 5.36
N GLU A 202 -4.04 24.19 6.15
CA GLU A 202 -5.45 24.26 6.50
C GLU A 202 -6.34 24.52 5.29
N ALA A 203 -5.93 25.45 4.42
CA ALA A 203 -6.65 25.75 3.20
C ALA A 203 -6.66 24.54 2.24
N ALA A 204 -5.54 23.83 2.12
CA ALA A 204 -5.43 22.64 1.28
C ALA A 204 -6.31 21.48 1.78
N PHE A 205 -6.33 21.21 3.09
CA PHE A 205 -7.18 20.19 3.67
C PHE A 205 -8.66 20.54 3.55
N GLN A 206 -9.04 21.78 3.85
CA GLN A 206 -10.41 22.23 3.71
C GLN A 206 -10.89 22.15 2.25
N ALA A 207 -10.05 22.58 1.29
CA ALA A 207 -10.37 22.48 -0.13
C ALA A 207 -10.58 21.03 -0.56
N THR A 208 -9.69 20.12 -0.13
CA THR A 208 -9.79 18.68 -0.41
C THR A 208 -11.10 18.10 0.13
N THR A 209 -11.41 18.33 1.41
CA THR A 209 -12.66 17.83 2.04
C THR A 209 -13.90 18.37 1.32
N ILE A 210 -13.96 19.67 1.03
CA ILE A 210 -15.11 20.29 0.36
C ILE A 210 -15.28 19.71 -1.05
N GLN A 211 -14.20 19.52 -1.79
CA GLN A 211 -14.27 19.04 -3.16
C GLN A 211 -14.71 17.57 -3.22
N MET A 212 -14.25 16.74 -2.28
CA MET A 212 -14.76 15.37 -2.12
C MET A 212 -16.27 15.35 -1.88
N ILE A 213 -16.79 16.16 -0.96
CA ILE A 213 -18.24 16.23 -0.69
C ILE A 213 -19.01 16.63 -1.96
N ARG A 214 -18.51 17.63 -2.68
CA ARG A 214 -19.16 18.13 -3.91
C ARG A 214 -19.19 17.11 -5.04
N GLN A 215 -18.12 16.34 -5.21
CA GLN A 215 -18.01 15.36 -6.30
C GLN A 215 -18.73 14.04 -5.96
N THR A 216 -18.61 13.57 -4.72
CA THR A 216 -19.28 12.35 -4.25
C THR A 216 -20.78 12.53 -4.05
N GLY A 217 -21.23 13.77 -3.75
CA GLY A 217 -22.57 14.02 -3.21
C GLY A 217 -22.79 13.38 -1.82
N SER A 218 -21.70 12.98 -1.14
CA SER A 218 -21.70 12.20 0.10
C SER A 218 -20.94 12.93 1.21
N LEU A 219 -21.37 12.72 2.45
CA LEU A 219 -20.70 13.20 3.66
C LEU A 219 -19.83 12.13 4.32
N GLU A 220 -19.56 11.01 3.65
CA GLU A 220 -18.75 9.90 4.17
C GLU A 220 -17.35 10.36 4.62
N VAL A 221 -16.76 11.39 4.02
CA VAL A 221 -15.50 11.97 4.52
C VAL A 221 -15.56 12.35 6.01
N LEU A 222 -16.73 12.71 6.51
CA LEU A 222 -16.94 13.06 7.91
C LEU A 222 -16.90 11.84 8.85
N SER A 223 -17.17 10.61 8.37
CA SER A 223 -17.04 9.39 9.19
C SER A 223 -15.59 8.95 9.39
N HIS A 224 -14.65 9.58 8.70
CA HIS A 224 -13.21 9.28 8.79
C HIS A 224 -12.42 10.37 9.52
N ILE A 225 -13.09 11.35 10.14
CA ILE A 225 -12.44 12.40 10.93
C ILE A 225 -11.88 11.75 12.21
N PRO A 226 -10.57 11.87 12.48
CA PRO A 226 -9.99 11.32 13.69
C PRO A 226 -10.48 12.11 14.91
N GLY A 227 -10.61 11.44 16.06
CA GLY A 227 -11.03 12.09 17.30
C GLY A 227 -10.00 13.10 17.85
N ALA A 228 -8.76 13.06 17.35
CA ALA A 228 -7.69 14.00 17.68
C ALA A 228 -7.20 14.64 16.38
N VAL A 229 -7.25 15.97 16.32
CA VAL A 229 -6.69 16.80 15.25
C VAL A 229 -5.36 17.36 15.73
N ASP A 230 -4.39 17.52 14.84
CA ASP A 230 -3.13 18.22 15.15
C ASP A 230 -3.43 19.57 15.83
N PRO A 231 -3.04 19.76 17.10
CA PRO A 231 -3.34 20.97 17.84
C PRO A 231 -2.63 22.21 17.30
N GLU A 232 -1.63 22.05 16.43
CA GLU A 232 -0.93 23.15 15.76
C GLU A 232 -1.69 23.68 14.53
N LEU A 233 -2.66 22.93 14.00
CA LEU A 233 -3.46 23.32 12.84
C LEU A 233 -4.83 23.86 13.26
N ALA A 234 -5.17 25.07 12.78
CA ALA A 234 -6.47 25.70 13.02
C ALA A 234 -7.55 25.17 12.06
N LEU A 235 -7.85 23.87 12.13
CA LEU A 235 -8.81 23.23 11.23
C LEU A 235 -10.26 23.35 11.72
N PRO A 236 -11.23 23.60 10.82
CA PRO A 236 -12.64 23.43 11.13
C PRO A 236 -12.95 21.99 11.57
N SER A 237 -13.94 21.79 12.44
CA SER A 237 -14.29 20.47 13.00
C SER A 237 -14.77 19.42 11.99
N TYR A 238 -14.94 19.81 10.72
CA TYR A 238 -15.35 18.94 9.62
C TYR A 238 -14.17 18.60 8.68
N VAL A 239 -12.95 19.05 8.96
CA VAL A 239 -11.75 18.86 8.14
C VAL A 239 -10.75 17.97 8.88
N THR A 240 -10.08 17.08 8.15
CA THR A 240 -9.06 16.16 8.68
C THR A 240 -7.64 16.63 8.36
N ASP A 241 -6.68 16.26 9.21
CA ASP A 241 -5.23 16.43 9.06
C ASP A 241 -4.48 15.22 8.46
#